data_AF-A0A660N2W6-F1
#
_entry.id   AF-A0A660N2W6-F1
#
_cell.length_a   1.000
_cell.length_b   1.000
_cell.length_c   1.000
_cell.angle_alpha   90.00
_cell.angle_beta   90.00
_cell.angle_gamma   90.00
#
_symmetry.space_group_name_H-M   'P 1'
#
loop_
_entity.id
_entity.type
_entity.pdbx_description
1 polymer ?
#
loop_
_entity_poly.entity_id
_entity_poly.type
_entity_poly.pdbx_seq_one_letter_code
_entity_poly.pdbx_strand_id
1 'polypeptide(L)' 'MKHEHNKGKIRDNALKALVRSNLFRHKTERKKKGKGSYNRQEAKKWRDGFEQPSRFCFHTASAGCFCSASIFLPYFDKD' A
#
# COMPACT_ATOMS: atom_id res chain seq x y z
N MET A 1 31.32 -4.71 13.79
CA MET A 1 30.94 -3.27 13.78
C MET A 1 30.45 -2.89 15.17
N LYS A 2 30.87 -1.74 15.70
CA LYS A 2 30.32 -1.19 16.96
C LYS A 2 29.10 -0.33 16.60
N HIS A 3 27.93 -0.69 17.12
CA HIS A 3 26.72 0.13 16.95
C HIS A 3 26.70 1.26 17.98
N GLU A 4 26.26 2.45 17.61
CA GLU A 4 26.08 3.55 18.55
C GLU A 4 24.69 3.48 19.21
N HIS A 5 24.66 3.43 20.55
CA HIS A 5 23.42 3.18 21.30
C HIS A 5 22.72 4.47 21.78
N ASN A 6 23.32 5.66 21.55
CA ASN A 6 22.83 6.99 21.97
C ASN A 6 22.46 7.12 23.46
N LYS A 7 23.07 6.31 24.34
CA LYS A 7 22.75 6.25 25.79
C LYS A 7 23.84 6.85 26.69
N GLY A 8 24.90 7.41 26.09
CA GLY A 8 26.10 7.85 26.81
C GLY A 8 26.91 6.69 27.37
N LYS A 9 27.75 6.96 28.38
CA LYS A 9 28.57 5.95 29.07
C LYS A 9 27.68 5.07 29.94
N ILE A 10 27.64 3.76 29.65
CA ILE A 10 26.87 2.80 30.43
C ILE A 10 27.64 2.46 31.72
N ARG A 11 26.98 2.62 32.87
CA ARG A 11 27.59 2.42 34.20
C ARG A 11 27.38 1.00 34.74
N ASP A 12 26.14 0.52 34.72
CA ASP A 12 25.79 -0.71 35.45
C ASP A 12 25.53 -1.90 34.51
N ASN A 13 24.54 -1.80 33.61
CA ASN A 13 24.14 -2.92 32.76
C ASN A 13 24.12 -2.56 31.26
N ALA A 14 25.05 -3.18 30.52
CA ALA A 14 25.18 -3.04 29.07
C ALA A 14 23.97 -3.60 28.29
N LEU A 15 23.52 -4.80 28.62
CA LEU A 15 22.42 -5.46 27.90
C LEU A 15 21.11 -4.70 28.05
N LYS A 16 20.79 -4.23 29.27
CA LYS A 16 19.58 -3.43 29.53
C LYS A 16 19.59 -2.12 28.74
N ALA A 17 20.75 -1.46 28.66
CA ALA A 17 20.91 -0.24 27.88
C ALA A 17 20.72 -0.49 26.37
N LEU A 18 21.27 -1.60 25.87
CA LEU A 18 21.12 -2.03 24.49
C LEU A 18 19.66 -2.32 24.15
N VAL A 19 18.98 -3.17 24.91
CA VAL A 19 17.56 -3.55 24.70
C VAL A 19 16.66 -2.31 24.64
N ARG A 20 16.95 -1.29 25.45
CA ARG A 20 16.18 -0.04 25.46
C ARG A 20 16.68 1.03 24.46
N SER A 21 17.67 0.72 23.62
CA SER A 21 18.13 1.61 22.56
C SER A 21 17.29 1.46 21.29
N ASN A 22 17.50 2.33 20.30
CA ASN A 22 16.80 2.26 19.00
C ASN A 22 17.10 0.98 18.21
N LEU A 23 18.16 0.24 18.59
CA LEU A 23 18.55 -1.00 17.93
C LEU A 23 17.46 -2.08 18.04
N PHE A 24 16.87 -2.22 19.23
CA PHE A 24 15.89 -3.26 19.54
C PHE A 24 14.47 -2.69 19.70
N ARG A 25 14.08 -1.83 18.75
CA ARG A 25 12.70 -1.33 18.68
C ARG A 25 11.78 -2.37 18.03
N HIS A 26 10.53 -2.45 18.52
CA HIS A 26 9.49 -3.20 17.83
C HIS A 26 9.33 -2.71 16.38
N LYS A 27 9.36 -3.62 15.41
CA LYS A 27 9.06 -3.28 14.02
C LYS A 27 7.62 -3.66 13.74
N THR A 28 6.88 -2.72 13.16
CA THR A 28 5.52 -2.97 12.71
C THR A 28 5.55 -3.15 11.20
N GLU A 29 5.07 -4.30 10.73
CA GLU A 29 4.90 -4.54 9.30
C GLU A 29 3.61 -3.88 8.80
N ARG A 30 3.67 -3.34 7.58
CA ARG A 30 2.46 -2.82 6.93
C ARG A 30 1.67 -3.98 6.35
N LYS A 31 0.49 -4.22 6.91
CA LYS A 31 -0.47 -5.19 6.37
C LYS A 31 -1.01 -4.77 5.00
N LYS A 32 -1.21 -5.74 4.10
CA LYS A 32 -1.71 -5.52 2.73
C LYS A 32 -3.19 -5.11 2.68
N LYS A 33 -4.03 -5.54 3.64
CA LYS A 33 -5.48 -5.26 3.66
C LYS A 33 -5.95 -4.79 5.05
N GLY A 34 -7.00 -3.96 5.08
CA GLY A 34 -7.68 -3.49 6.29
C GLY A 34 -7.25 -2.10 6.77
N LYS A 35 -7.42 -1.81 8.06
CA LYS A 35 -7.15 -0.47 8.62
C LYS A 35 -5.68 -0.06 8.46
N GLY A 36 -5.41 1.03 7.76
CA GLY A 36 -4.05 1.54 7.56
C GLY A 36 -3.26 0.85 6.45
N SER A 37 -3.90 0.03 5.61
CA SER A 37 -3.25 -0.60 4.46
C SER A 37 -3.31 0.22 3.16
N TYR A 38 -4.01 1.36 3.14
CA TYR A 38 -4.15 2.17 1.92
C TYR A 38 -2.84 2.91 1.58
N ASN A 39 -2.27 2.62 0.41
CA ASN A 39 -1.11 3.32 -0.14
C ASN A 39 -1.52 4.18 -1.35
N ARG A 40 -1.43 5.50 -1.22
CA ARG A 40 -1.85 6.45 -2.26
C ARG A 40 -0.99 6.36 -3.53
N GLN A 41 0.29 6.00 -3.42
CA GLN A 41 1.19 5.96 -4.58
C GLN A 41 0.92 4.72 -5.45
N GLU A 42 0.75 3.55 -4.82
CA GLU A 42 0.33 2.32 -5.52
C GLU A 42 -1.04 2.51 -6.17
N ALA A 43 -2.01 3.11 -5.46
CA ALA A 43 -3.33 3.41 -6.00
C ALA A 43 -3.34 4.35 -7.23
N LYS A 44 -2.31 5.19 -7.40
CA LYS A 44 -2.15 6.05 -8.59
C LYS A 44 -1.58 5.27 -9.77
N LYS A 45 -0.59 4.39 -9.54
CA LYS A 45 -0.01 3.55 -10.60
C LYS A 45 -1.06 2.69 -11.32
N TRP A 46 -2.07 2.21 -10.59
CA TRP A 46 -3.21 1.50 -11.19
C TRP A 46 -4.07 2.35 -12.14
N ARG A 47 -4.06 3.68 -12.02
CA ARG A 47 -4.77 4.58 -12.94
C ARG A 47 -3.94 4.93 -14.17
N ASP A 48 -2.62 5.05 -14.00
CA ASP A 48 -1.73 5.49 -15.07
C ASP A 48 -1.36 4.34 -16.04
N GLY A 49 -1.47 3.08 -15.59
CA GLY A 49 -1.25 1.87 -16.41
C GLY A 49 -2.50 1.32 -17.10
N PHE A 50 -3.68 1.91 -16.85
CA PHE A 50 -4.85 1.67 -17.68
C PHE A 50 -4.72 2.65 -18.85
N GLU A 51 -4.17 2.21 -19.98
CA GLU A 51 -4.44 2.89 -21.24
C GLU A 51 -5.95 3.10 -21.28
N GLN A 52 -6.37 4.36 -21.18
CA GLN A 52 -7.76 4.71 -21.33
C GLN A 52 -8.20 4.10 -22.66
N PRO A 53 -9.09 3.08 -22.73
CA PRO A 53 -9.69 2.74 -23.99
C PRO A 53 -10.31 4.04 -24.47
N SER A 54 -9.80 4.49 -25.62
CA SER A 54 -10.13 5.73 -26.30
C SER A 54 -11.51 6.20 -25.91
N ARG A 55 -11.56 7.35 -25.23
CA ARG A 55 -12.73 8.17 -24.94
C ARG A 55 -13.81 7.89 -25.99
N PHE A 56 -14.71 6.96 -25.71
CA PHE A 56 -15.76 6.58 -26.67
C PHE A 56 -16.71 7.77 -26.66
N CYS A 57 -16.54 8.61 -27.67
CA CYS A 57 -17.32 9.80 -27.90
C CYS A 57 -18.78 9.38 -28.09
N PHE A 58 -19.61 9.52 -27.06
CA PHE A 58 -21.06 9.68 -27.29
C PHE A 58 -21.32 11.12 -27.71
N HIS A 59 -20.84 11.45 -28.91
CA HIS A 59 -21.50 12.41 -29.77
C HIS A 59 -22.21 11.57 -30.84
N THR A 60 -23.45 11.17 -30.58
CA THR A 60 -24.52 11.20 -31.59
C THR A 60 -25.86 11.06 -30.90
N ALA A 61 -26.70 12.05 -31.20
CA ALA A 61 -28.13 12.01 -31.41
C ALA A 61 -28.92 10.76 -30.96
N SER A 62 -30.00 11.04 -30.21
CA SER A 62 -31.32 10.42 -30.32
C SER A 62 -31.42 8.88 -30.34
N ALA A 63 -32.13 8.39 -29.33
CA ALA A 63 -33.00 7.21 -29.36
C ALA A 63 -32.36 5.82 -29.58
N GLY A 64 -32.32 5.05 -28.49
CA GLY A 64 -32.56 3.60 -28.51
C GLY A 64 -31.33 2.70 -28.67
N CYS A 65 -30.88 2.10 -27.57
CA CYS A 65 -30.17 0.82 -27.65
C CYS A 65 -30.31 0.04 -26.34
N PHE A 66 -30.84 -1.17 -26.46
CA PHE A 66 -30.96 -2.19 -25.41
C PHE A 66 -29.56 -2.74 -25.06
N CYS A 67 -29.13 -2.63 -23.80
CA CYS A 67 -27.90 -3.26 -23.32
C CYS A 67 -28.24 -4.46 -22.44
N SER A 68 -28.05 -5.66 -22.98
CA SER A 68 -28.01 -6.91 -22.21
C SER A 68 -26.86 -6.85 -21.21
N ALA A 69 -27.19 -6.98 -19.92
CA ALA A 69 -26.23 -7.06 -18.85
C ALA A 69 -25.43 -8.36 -18.94
N SER A 70 -24.14 -8.25 -19.26
CA SER A 70 -23.13 -9.26 -18.93
C SER A 70 -22.08 -8.59 -18.08
N ILE A 71 -22.33 -8.59 -16.77
CA ILE A 71 -21.41 -8.10 -15.76
C ILE A 71 -20.38 -9.21 -15.55
N PHE A 72 -19.22 -9.12 -16.21
CA PHE A 72 -18.06 -9.94 -15.88
C PHE A 72 -17.35 -9.30 -14.68
N LEU A 73 -17.57 -9.84 -13.49
CA LEU A 73 -16.80 -9.53 -12.28
C LEU A 73 -15.42 -10.18 -12.41
N PRO A 74 -14.29 -9.43 -12.44
CA PRO A 74 -13.00 -10.03 -12.19
C PRO A 74 -12.85 -10.31 -10.68
N TYR A 75 -12.93 -11.59 -10.35
CA TYR A 75 -12.53 -12.17 -9.06
C TYR A 75 -11.01 -12.02 -8.93
N PHE A 76 -10.55 -11.13 -8.06
CA PHE A 76 -9.12 -10.98 -7.78
C PHE A 76 -8.72 -12.02 -6.73
N ASP A 77 -8.10 -13.11 -7.19
CA ASP A 77 -7.44 -14.11 -6.36
C ASP A 77 -6.34 -13.46 -5.51
N LYS A 78 -6.29 -13.88 -4.25
CA LYS A 78 -5.27 -13.47 -3.27
C LYS A 78 -4.35 -14.65 -3.02
N ASP A 79 -3.08 -14.44 -3.34
CA ASP A 79 -1.95 -15.01 -2.61
C ASP A 79 -0.92 -13.88 -2.35
#